data_AF-A0A0H5RPG7-F1
#
_entry.id   AF-A0A0H5RPG7-F1
#
_cell.length_a   1.000
_cell.length_b   1.000
_cell.length_c   1.000
_cell.angle_alpha   90.00
_cell.angle_beta   90.00
_cell.angle_gamma   90.00
#
_symmetry.space_group_name_H-M   'P 1'
#
loop_
_entity.id
_entity.type
_entity.pdbx_description
1 polymer ?
#
loop_
_entity_poly.entity_id
_entity_poly.type
_entity_poly.pdbx_seq_one_letter_code
_entity_poly.pdbx_strand_id
1 'polypeptide(L)'
;PTLARVFSMPMPGDNHLGQGPILDQPSQVSFERSIFDSIGSIMVTIESLSNTIDTIELKLDELIHARNAAAFQIGPPAHKSGKGLWTPPVPNPVTQPSPNVLGGFDPNDDTDYMALVAPTSPVRVLEAPRQSQKLLVGALNRVLASIPSLCDGIDSVAFEIKAFVALVMNIIPDMTPTGILSENLLPYLRTAHGLTPSLRDRIWQDMTNITGCTPLETRRAFKRIIDTQYRGFRRKLPSLDELPPSMLSLVNVLRVNGLAQHKQDGDAEPIDS
;
A
#
# COMPACT_ATOMS: atom_id res chain seq x y z
N PRO A 1 26.15 -28.96 -39.80
CA PRO A 1 24.88 -29.35 -40.46
C PRO A 1 23.99 -28.12 -40.70
N THR A 2 24.04 -27.62 -41.93
CA THR A 2 23.50 -26.33 -42.37
C THR A 2 22.08 -26.54 -42.89
N LEU A 3 21.07 -25.94 -42.24
CA LEU A 3 19.67 -26.00 -42.69
C LEU A 3 19.35 -24.80 -43.59
N ALA A 4 19.12 -25.10 -44.86
CA ALA A 4 18.74 -24.15 -45.90
C ALA A 4 17.32 -23.61 -45.66
N ARG A 5 17.19 -22.28 -45.68
CA ARG A 5 15.94 -21.54 -45.56
C ARG A 5 15.39 -21.29 -46.96
N VAL A 6 14.34 -22.03 -47.34
CA VAL A 6 13.62 -21.85 -48.61
C VAL A 6 12.76 -20.60 -48.52
N PHE A 7 13.06 -19.60 -49.35
CA PHE A 7 12.22 -18.43 -49.59
C PHE A 7 11.16 -18.79 -50.64
N SER A 8 9.89 -18.74 -50.25
CA SER A 8 8.77 -18.72 -51.19
C SER A 8 8.38 -17.27 -51.48
N MET A 9 8.49 -16.85 -52.74
CA MET A 9 7.98 -15.55 -53.22
C MET A 9 6.47 -15.64 -53.52
N PRO A 10 5.67 -14.62 -53.16
CA PRO A 10 4.30 -14.52 -53.60
C PRO A 10 4.22 -13.91 -55.01
N MET A 11 3.46 -14.55 -55.89
CA MET A 11 3.10 -14.03 -57.21
C MET A 11 1.94 -13.01 -57.07
N PRO A 12 1.94 -11.91 -57.83
CA PRO A 12 0.79 -11.02 -57.93
C PRO A 12 -0.23 -11.64 -58.90
N GLY A 13 -1.37 -12.06 -58.35
CA GLY A 13 -2.53 -12.44 -59.14
C GLY A 13 -3.52 -11.29 -59.19
N ASP A 14 -3.49 -10.53 -60.29
CA ASP A 14 -4.59 -9.68 -60.71
C ASP A 14 -5.83 -10.53 -60.96
N ASN A 15 -6.93 -10.23 -60.27
CA ASN A 15 -8.25 -10.66 -60.70
C ASN A 15 -9.27 -9.54 -60.50
N HIS A 16 -9.85 -9.19 -61.63
CA HIS A 16 -10.86 -8.17 -61.86
C HIS A 16 -12.24 -8.52 -61.28
N LEU A 17 -12.95 -7.45 -60.93
CA LEU A 17 -14.37 -7.18 -61.21
C LEU A 17 -15.42 -8.21 -60.73
N GLY A 18 -16.06 -7.87 -59.61
CA GLY A 18 -17.30 -8.50 -59.15
C GLY A 18 -17.91 -7.76 -57.97
N GLN A 19 -18.28 -6.48 -58.15
CA GLN A 19 -19.07 -5.72 -57.17
C GLN A 19 -20.52 -6.24 -57.17
N GLY A 20 -20.79 -7.24 -56.33
CA GLY A 20 -22.12 -7.44 -55.76
C GLY A 20 -22.28 -6.60 -54.49
N PRO A 21 -23.49 -6.12 -54.15
CA PRO A 21 -23.73 -5.44 -52.90
C PRO A 21 -23.52 -6.43 -51.74
N ILE A 22 -22.37 -6.32 -51.08
CA ILE A 22 -22.08 -6.99 -49.82
C ILE A 22 -23.01 -6.36 -48.79
N LEU A 23 -24.03 -7.12 -48.42
CA LEU A 23 -24.86 -6.84 -47.25
C LEU A 23 -23.91 -6.81 -46.04
N ASP A 24 -23.67 -5.62 -45.51
CA ASP A 24 -22.80 -5.37 -44.34
C ASP A 24 -23.22 -6.29 -43.18
N GLN A 25 -22.51 -7.41 -43.02
CA GLN A 25 -22.52 -8.16 -41.78
C GLN A 25 -21.63 -7.37 -40.80
N PRO A 26 -22.19 -6.76 -39.73
CA PRO A 26 -21.36 -6.11 -38.74
C PRO A 26 -20.40 -7.14 -38.15
N SER A 27 -19.11 -6.83 -38.30
CA SER A 27 -17.97 -7.63 -37.92
C SER A 27 -18.07 -8.17 -36.49
N GLN A 28 -18.44 -9.43 -36.31
CA GLN A 28 -18.52 -10.09 -35.00
C GLN A 28 -17.20 -10.01 -34.21
N VAL A 29 -16.07 -9.93 -34.93
CA VAL A 29 -14.71 -9.80 -34.38
C VAL A 29 -14.49 -8.47 -33.64
N SER A 30 -15.19 -7.39 -34.00
CA SER A 30 -15.03 -6.11 -33.30
C SER A 30 -15.69 -6.12 -31.92
N PHE A 31 -16.79 -6.87 -31.76
CA PHE A 31 -17.50 -6.99 -30.50
C PHE A 31 -16.71 -7.80 -29.47
N GLU A 32 -16.18 -8.97 -29.85
CA GLU A 32 -15.36 -9.80 -28.94
C GLU A 32 -14.12 -9.05 -28.46
N ARG A 33 -13.44 -8.34 -29.36
CA ARG A 33 -12.27 -7.52 -29.01
C ARG A 33 -12.64 -6.39 -28.04
N SER A 34 -13.77 -5.72 -28.27
CA SER A 34 -14.28 -4.68 -27.36
C SER A 34 -14.62 -5.25 -25.97
N ILE A 35 -15.08 -6.49 -25.87
CA ILE A 35 -15.31 -7.16 -24.58
C ILE A 35 -13.99 -7.41 -23.86
N PHE A 36 -12.99 -7.97 -24.54
CA PHE A 36 -11.68 -8.23 -23.93
C PHE A 36 -10.98 -6.95 -23.47
N ASP A 37 -11.04 -5.88 -24.27
CA ASP A 37 -10.48 -4.57 -23.89
C ASP A 37 -11.22 -3.99 -22.66
N SER A 38 -12.55 -4.15 -22.60
CA SER A 38 -13.35 -3.73 -21.46
C SER A 38 -13.03 -4.54 -20.19
N ILE A 39 -12.88 -5.86 -20.30
CA ILE A 39 -12.46 -6.72 -19.17
C ILE A 39 -11.07 -6.31 -18.68
N GLY A 40 -10.12 -6.07 -19.59
CA GLY A 40 -8.78 -5.61 -19.23
C GLY A 40 -8.82 -4.28 -18.46
N SER A 41 -9.61 -3.31 -18.93
CA SER A 41 -9.81 -2.02 -18.25
C SER A 41 -10.43 -2.18 -16.85
N ILE A 42 -11.43 -3.06 -16.70
CA ILE A 42 -12.05 -3.36 -15.41
C ILE A 42 -11.02 -3.98 -14.45
N MET A 43 -10.19 -4.93 -14.92
CA MET A 43 -9.15 -5.55 -14.08
C MET A 43 -8.14 -4.52 -13.57
N VAL A 44 -7.68 -3.61 -14.45
CA VAL A 44 -6.79 -2.50 -14.05
C VAL A 44 -7.46 -1.60 -13.02
N THR A 45 -8.76 -1.32 -13.18
CA THR A 45 -9.54 -0.48 -12.24
C THR A 45 -9.68 -1.15 -10.87
N ILE A 46 -10.01 -2.45 -10.82
CA ILE A 46 -10.10 -3.22 -9.58
C ILE A 46 -8.76 -3.25 -8.84
N GLU A 47 -7.67 -3.39 -9.61
CA GLU A 47 -6.33 -3.38 -9.06
C GLU A 47 -5.94 -2.01 -8.50
N SER A 48 -6.28 -0.93 -9.21
CA SER A 48 -6.13 0.44 -8.73
C SER A 48 -6.89 0.67 -7.43
N LEU A 49 -8.16 0.26 -7.36
CA LEU A 49 -8.99 0.38 -6.15
C LEU A 49 -8.42 -0.43 -4.98
N SER A 50 -7.92 -1.64 -5.23
CA SER A 50 -7.28 -2.46 -4.20
C SER A 50 -6.02 -1.77 -3.64
N ASN A 51 -5.22 -1.15 -4.51
CA ASN A 51 -4.06 -0.36 -4.08
C ASN A 51 -4.48 0.90 -3.30
N THR A 52 -5.58 1.56 -3.69
CA THR A 52 -6.13 2.70 -2.96
C THR A 52 -6.62 2.29 -1.58
N ILE A 53 -7.37 1.19 -1.47
CA ILE A 53 -7.85 0.65 -0.19
C ILE A 53 -6.66 0.34 0.73
N ASP A 54 -5.66 -0.37 0.23
CA ASP A 54 -4.47 -0.70 1.02
C ASP A 54 -3.70 0.56 1.48
N THR A 55 -3.71 1.63 0.67
CA THR A 55 -3.11 2.93 1.02
C THR A 55 -3.92 3.65 2.09
N ILE A 56 -5.25 3.62 1.98
CA ILE A 56 -6.16 4.21 2.97
C ILE A 56 -5.99 3.49 4.30
N GLU A 57 -6.00 2.17 4.32
CA GLU A 57 -5.82 1.37 5.54
C GLU A 57 -4.48 1.66 6.21
N LEU A 58 -3.41 1.80 5.42
CA LEU A 58 -2.09 2.16 5.93
C LEU A 58 -2.08 3.56 6.58
N LYS A 59 -2.68 4.56 5.90
CA LYS A 59 -2.79 5.92 6.45
C LYS A 59 -3.67 5.95 7.71
N LEU A 60 -4.72 5.13 7.76
CA LEU A 60 -5.60 5.03 8.92
C LEU A 60 -4.83 4.48 10.14
N ASP A 61 -4.01 3.45 9.93
CA ASP A 61 -3.15 2.89 10.99
C ASP A 61 -2.12 3.92 11.50
N GLU A 62 -1.52 4.72 10.61
CA GLU A 62 -0.61 5.82 10.97
C GLU A 62 -1.32 6.88 11.83
N LEU A 63 -2.54 7.29 11.45
CA LEU A 63 -3.34 8.24 12.21
C LEU A 63 -3.72 7.69 13.59
N ILE A 64 -4.09 6.41 13.68
CA ILE A 64 -4.39 5.74 14.96
C ILE A 64 -3.14 5.72 15.86
N HIS A 65 -1.96 5.40 15.30
CA HIS A 65 -0.71 5.41 16.06
C HIS A 65 -0.33 6.82 16.52
N ALA A 66 -0.47 7.84 15.67
CA ALA A 66 -0.22 9.23 16.02
C ALA A 66 -1.16 9.70 17.15
N ARG A 67 -2.45 9.35 17.07
CA ARG A 67 -3.43 9.64 18.13
C ARG A 67 -3.04 8.98 19.45
N ASN A 68 -2.66 7.71 19.44
CA ASN A 68 -2.28 6.98 20.65
C ASN A 68 -0.97 7.52 21.26
N ALA A 69 -0.02 7.93 20.43
CA ALA A 69 1.22 8.56 20.89
C ALA A 69 0.95 9.93 21.56
N ALA A 70 0.04 10.73 21.01
CA ALA A 70 -0.37 12.01 21.60
C ALA A 70 -1.10 11.82 22.94
N ALA A 71 -1.95 10.79 23.05
CA ALA A 71 -2.65 10.48 24.30
C ALA A 71 -1.70 10.12 25.47
N PHE A 72 -0.54 9.54 25.18
CA PHE A 72 0.48 9.20 26.18
C PHE A 72 1.28 10.40 26.72
N GLN A 73 1.25 11.55 26.05
CA GLN A 73 1.95 12.76 26.52
C GLN A 73 1.14 13.59 27.53
N ILE A 74 -0.15 13.29 27.70
CA ILE A 74 -1.00 13.88 28.75
C ILE A 74 -0.93 13.00 30.00
N GLY A 75 0.29 12.76 30.51
CA GLY A 75 0.47 12.23 31.86
C GLY A 75 0.03 13.28 32.87
N PRO A 76 -0.64 12.90 33.99
CA PRO A 76 -1.05 13.86 35.00
C PRO A 76 0.19 14.63 35.49
N PRO A 77 0.09 15.96 35.68
CA PRO A 77 1.22 16.78 36.09
C PRO A 77 1.82 16.18 37.36
N ALA A 78 3.12 15.89 37.32
CA ALA A 78 3.87 15.38 38.46
C ALA A 78 3.67 16.34 39.63
N HIS A 79 2.83 15.95 40.59
CA HIS A 79 2.72 16.62 41.88
C HIS A 79 4.09 16.52 42.54
N LYS A 80 4.85 17.62 42.50
CA LYS A 80 6.04 17.79 43.33
C LYS A 80 5.61 17.57 44.77
N SER A 81 6.03 16.45 45.35
CA SER A 81 5.89 16.14 46.77
C SER A 81 6.74 17.12 47.57
N GLY A 82 6.20 18.31 47.77
CA GLY A 82 6.63 19.21 48.84
C GLY A 82 5.90 18.78 50.11
N LYS A 83 6.65 18.40 51.14
CA LYS A 83 6.15 18.17 52.49
C LYS A 83 5.43 19.42 52.97
N GLY A 84 4.10 19.43 52.88
CA GLY A 84 3.25 20.53 53.30
C GLY A 84 2.01 19.98 53.97
N LEU A 85 1.92 20.27 55.27
CA LEU A 85 0.76 20.23 56.16
C LEU A 85 -0.58 19.79 55.53
N TRP A 86 -1.10 18.67 56.02
CA TRP A 86 -2.50 18.28 55.81
C TRP A 86 -3.43 19.35 56.41
N THR A 87 -4.19 20.04 55.56
CA THR A 87 -5.43 20.69 55.94
C THR A 87 -6.59 19.97 55.25
N PRO A 88 -7.68 19.62 55.98
CA PRO A 88 -8.83 18.98 55.37
C PRO A 88 -9.55 19.95 54.41
N PRO A 89 -10.14 19.46 53.30
CA PRO A 89 -10.83 20.31 52.34
C PRO A 89 -12.14 20.83 52.92
N VAL A 90 -12.30 22.16 52.87
CA VAL A 90 -13.57 22.85 53.08
C VAL A 90 -14.49 22.50 51.89
N PRO A 91 -15.76 22.11 52.11
CA PRO A 91 -16.69 21.89 51.02
C PRO A 91 -17.02 23.23 50.35
N ASN A 92 -16.61 23.40 49.09
CA ASN A 92 -17.01 24.55 48.28
C ASN A 92 -18.53 24.53 48.05
N PRO A 93 -19.22 25.67 48.21
CA PRO A 93 -20.62 25.79 47.88
C PRO A 93 -20.82 25.72 46.36
N VAL A 94 -21.73 24.84 45.95
CA VAL A 94 -22.24 24.67 44.59
C VAL A 94 -22.79 26.02 44.12
N THR A 95 -22.11 26.65 43.18
CA THR A 95 -22.63 27.82 42.48
C THR A 95 -23.49 27.31 41.32
N GLN A 96 -24.81 27.36 41.48
CA GLN A 96 -25.76 27.14 40.39
C GLN A 96 -25.59 28.22 39.31
N PRO A 97 -25.42 27.88 38.03
CA PRO A 97 -25.63 28.84 36.96
C PRO A 97 -27.14 29.04 36.72
N SER A 98 -27.56 30.29 36.70
CA SER A 98 -28.91 30.72 36.31
C SER A 98 -29.24 30.29 34.87
N PRO A 99 -30.45 29.79 34.59
CA PRO A 99 -30.89 29.56 33.22
C PRO A 99 -31.35 30.89 32.61
N ASN A 100 -30.69 31.30 31.52
CA ASN A 100 -31.23 32.30 30.61
C ASN A 100 -32.49 31.72 29.94
N VAL A 101 -33.61 32.40 30.14
CA VAL A 101 -34.90 32.12 29.53
C VAL A 101 -34.99 32.88 28.19
N LEU A 102 -34.97 32.14 27.09
CA LEU A 102 -35.48 32.51 25.76
C LEU A 102 -35.79 31.17 25.08
N GLY A 103 -36.99 30.77 24.70
CA GLY A 103 -38.32 31.36 24.62
C GLY A 103 -39.08 30.41 23.68
N GLY A 104 -40.29 29.98 24.04
CA GLY A 104 -41.18 29.21 23.18
C GLY A 104 -41.01 27.69 23.22
N PHE A 105 -41.53 27.05 24.27
CA PHE A 105 -41.93 25.64 24.23
C PHE A 105 -43.33 25.50 24.81
N ASP A 106 -44.18 24.82 24.05
CA ASP A 106 -45.60 24.57 24.28
C ASP A 106 -45.78 23.64 25.50
N PRO A 107 -46.56 24.00 26.53
CA PRO A 107 -46.68 23.22 27.77
C PRO A 107 -47.56 21.96 27.65
N ASN A 108 -47.89 21.48 26.45
CA ASN A 108 -48.77 20.31 26.24
C ASN A 108 -48.12 19.14 25.48
N ASP A 109 -46.80 19.14 25.28
CA ASP A 109 -46.11 18.01 24.66
C ASP A 109 -45.48 17.11 25.74
N ASP A 110 -46.26 16.15 26.24
CA ASP A 110 -45.85 15.04 27.11
C ASP A 110 -44.99 14.03 26.31
N THR A 111 -43.92 14.49 25.65
CA THR A 111 -42.89 13.62 25.08
C THR A 111 -41.71 13.55 26.04
N ASP A 112 -41.73 12.49 26.83
CA ASP A 112 -40.72 12.09 27.81
C ASP A 112 -39.40 11.74 27.08
N TYR A 113 -38.63 12.75 26.68
CA TYR A 113 -37.31 12.57 26.07
C TYR A 113 -36.31 12.11 27.14
N MET A 114 -36.20 10.80 27.30
CA MET A 114 -35.07 10.15 27.97
C MET A 114 -33.77 10.60 27.29
N ALA A 115 -33.01 11.47 27.95
CA ALA A 115 -31.69 11.87 27.51
C ALA A 115 -30.83 10.61 27.36
N LEU A 116 -30.49 10.25 26.12
CA LEU A 116 -29.57 9.17 25.80
C LEU A 116 -28.18 9.56 26.33
N VAL A 117 -27.89 9.15 27.56
CA VAL A 117 -26.56 9.22 28.14
C VAL A 117 -25.67 8.29 27.31
N ALA A 118 -24.83 8.87 26.45
CA ALA A 118 -23.85 8.12 25.70
C ALA A 118 -22.95 7.37 26.70
N PRO A 119 -22.85 6.03 26.61
CA PRO A 119 -21.99 5.27 27.52
C PRO A 119 -20.54 5.68 27.27
N THR A 120 -19.98 6.49 28.17
CA THR A 120 -18.56 6.86 28.25
C THR A 120 -17.72 5.71 28.82
N SER A 121 -18.01 4.48 28.41
CA SER A 121 -17.13 3.37 28.74
C SER A 121 -15.84 3.54 27.96
N PRO A 122 -14.66 3.58 28.62
CA PRO A 122 -13.40 3.65 27.91
C PRO A 122 -13.28 2.38 27.07
N VAL A 123 -13.36 2.54 25.75
CA VAL A 123 -13.06 1.47 24.80
C VAL A 123 -11.63 1.04 25.08
N ARG A 124 -11.48 -0.06 25.82
CA ARG A 124 -10.23 -0.80 25.89
C ARG A 124 -10.03 -1.37 24.50
N VAL A 125 -9.39 -0.59 23.63
CA VAL A 125 -8.82 -1.10 22.38
C VAL A 125 -7.92 -2.25 22.81
N LEU A 126 -8.40 -3.48 22.59
CA LEU A 126 -7.60 -4.68 22.73
C LEU A 126 -6.42 -4.49 21.78
N GLU A 127 -5.28 -4.04 22.33
CA GLU A 127 -4.03 -4.03 21.60
C GLU A 127 -3.80 -5.46 21.13
N ALA A 128 -3.98 -5.69 19.83
CA ALA A 128 -3.62 -6.95 19.21
C ALA A 128 -2.19 -7.28 19.66
N PRO A 129 -1.92 -8.50 20.15
CA PRO A 129 -0.66 -8.81 20.81
C PRO A 129 0.50 -8.51 19.85
N ARG A 130 1.32 -7.50 20.17
CA ARG A 130 2.48 -7.06 19.36
C ARG A 130 3.48 -8.20 19.05
N GLN A 131 3.39 -9.31 19.78
CA GLN A 131 4.13 -10.55 19.50
C GLN A 131 3.81 -11.13 18.12
N SER A 132 2.56 -11.02 17.62
CA SER A 132 2.17 -11.59 16.33
C SER A 132 2.96 -10.99 15.17
N GLN A 133 3.22 -9.69 15.20
CA GLN A 133 3.85 -9.01 14.07
C GLN A 133 5.35 -9.31 13.95
N LYS A 134 6.06 -9.52 15.07
CA LYS A 134 7.47 -9.97 15.02
C LYS A 134 7.57 -11.37 14.44
N LEU A 135 6.62 -12.24 14.78
CA LEU A 135 6.54 -13.60 14.23
C LEU A 135 6.25 -13.57 12.73
N LEU A 136 5.33 -12.72 12.27
CA LEU A 136 5.02 -12.55 10.84
C LEU A 136 6.23 -12.04 10.05
N VAL A 137 6.95 -11.03 10.54
CA VAL A 137 8.18 -10.55 9.90
C VAL A 137 9.27 -11.63 9.89
N GLY A 138 9.39 -12.41 10.96
CA GLY A 138 10.32 -13.53 11.03
C GLY A 138 9.99 -14.64 10.03
N ALA A 139 8.70 -15.01 9.93
CA ALA A 139 8.20 -15.99 8.97
C ALA A 139 8.43 -15.51 7.54
N LEU A 140 8.11 -14.24 7.25
CA LEU A 140 8.33 -13.66 5.94
C LEU A 140 9.81 -13.68 5.56
N ASN A 141 10.73 -13.30 6.45
CA ASN A 141 12.16 -13.41 6.17
C ASN A 141 12.60 -14.84 5.85
N ARG A 142 12.02 -15.85 6.51
CA ARG A 142 12.30 -17.27 6.20
C ARG A 142 11.77 -17.67 4.82
N VAL A 143 10.55 -17.25 4.48
CA VAL A 143 9.98 -17.48 3.14
C VAL A 143 10.88 -16.86 2.08
N LEU A 144 11.20 -15.57 2.22
CA LEU A 144 12.06 -14.85 1.27
C LEU A 144 13.47 -15.45 1.15
N ALA A 145 14.03 -15.97 2.24
CA ALA A 145 15.33 -16.64 2.22
C ALA A 145 15.28 -18.04 1.59
N SER A 146 14.12 -18.71 1.64
CA SER A 146 13.93 -20.05 1.07
C SER A 146 13.72 -20.06 -0.45
N ILE A 147 13.31 -18.93 -1.03
CA ILE A 147 13.09 -18.80 -2.47
C ILE A 147 14.40 -18.34 -3.12
N PRO A 148 14.98 -19.12 -4.06
CA PRO A 148 16.19 -18.71 -4.76
C PRO A 148 15.91 -17.46 -5.60
N SER A 149 16.87 -16.53 -5.60
CA SER A 149 16.78 -15.37 -6.49
C SER A 149 17.05 -15.82 -7.93
N LEU A 150 16.47 -15.07 -8.86
CA LEU A 150 16.69 -15.25 -10.30
C LEU A 150 17.60 -14.15 -10.87
N CYS A 151 18.03 -13.22 -10.02
CA CYS A 151 19.06 -12.26 -10.35
C CYS A 151 20.43 -12.92 -10.18
N ASP A 152 21.22 -12.98 -11.26
CA ASP A 152 22.58 -13.53 -11.20
C ASP A 152 23.39 -12.83 -10.11
N GLY A 153 24.08 -13.64 -9.29
CA GLY A 153 24.89 -13.18 -8.16
C GLY A 153 24.13 -12.90 -6.87
N ILE A 154 22.83 -13.21 -6.81
CA ILE A 154 22.01 -13.09 -5.59
C ILE A 154 21.51 -14.49 -5.19
N ASP A 155 21.69 -14.86 -3.92
CA ASP A 155 21.35 -16.23 -3.47
C ASP A 155 19.85 -16.42 -3.24
N SER A 156 19.15 -15.39 -2.75
CA SER A 156 17.74 -15.49 -2.34
C SER A 156 16.95 -14.22 -2.59
N VAL A 157 15.64 -14.36 -2.68
CA VAL A 157 14.72 -13.22 -2.86
C VAL A 157 14.84 -12.22 -1.69
N ALA A 158 15.23 -12.67 -0.49
CA ALA A 158 15.52 -11.76 0.62
C ALA A 158 16.65 -10.78 0.30
N PHE A 159 17.74 -11.26 -0.30
CA PHE A 159 18.85 -10.40 -0.73
C PHE A 159 18.48 -9.56 -1.96
N GLU A 160 17.66 -10.11 -2.85
CA GLU A 160 17.14 -9.40 -4.03
C GLU A 160 16.31 -8.18 -3.62
N ILE A 161 15.36 -8.34 -2.70
CA ILE A 161 14.55 -7.24 -2.16
C ILE A 161 15.45 -6.19 -1.49
N LYS A 162 16.48 -6.61 -0.75
CA LYS A 162 17.42 -5.68 -0.12
C LYS A 162 18.18 -4.86 -1.18
N ALA A 163 18.69 -5.51 -2.23
CA ALA A 163 19.34 -4.84 -3.35
C ALA A 163 18.38 -3.92 -4.11
N PHE A 164 17.12 -4.35 -4.29
CA PHE A 164 16.07 -3.56 -4.92
C PHE A 164 15.77 -2.28 -4.14
N VAL A 165 15.62 -2.35 -2.81
CA VAL A 165 15.39 -1.17 -1.97
C VAL A 165 16.57 -0.20 -2.08
N ALA A 166 17.80 -0.71 -2.05
CA ALA A 166 19.00 0.12 -2.25
C ALA A 166 19.02 0.79 -3.64
N LEU A 167 18.63 0.06 -4.68
CA LEU A 167 18.55 0.59 -6.05
C LEU A 167 17.51 1.71 -6.16
N VAL A 168 16.30 1.51 -5.64
CA VAL A 168 15.24 2.52 -5.67
C VAL A 168 15.68 3.78 -4.91
N MET A 169 16.32 3.63 -3.75
CA MET A 169 16.82 4.78 -2.98
C MET A 169 17.96 5.54 -3.69
N ASN A 170 18.76 4.87 -4.52
CA ASN A 170 19.78 5.51 -5.35
C ASN A 170 19.18 6.30 -6.52
N ILE A 171 18.07 5.83 -7.09
CA ILE A 171 17.42 6.45 -8.25
C ILE A 171 16.44 7.55 -7.81
N ILE A 172 15.68 7.31 -6.73
CA ILE A 172 14.62 8.16 -6.21
C ILE A 172 14.87 8.38 -4.71
N PRO A 173 15.72 9.35 -4.33
CA PRO A 173 16.20 9.51 -2.95
C PRO A 173 15.10 9.87 -1.94
N ASP A 174 14.02 10.50 -2.40
CA ASP A 174 12.90 10.94 -1.56
C ASP A 174 11.74 9.94 -1.51
N MET A 175 11.90 8.76 -2.12
CA MET A 175 10.89 7.71 -2.07
C MET A 175 10.67 7.23 -0.64
N THR A 176 9.39 7.10 -0.24
CA THR A 176 9.00 6.56 1.07
C THR A 176 9.00 5.02 1.04
N PRO A 177 9.20 4.33 2.17
CA PRO A 177 9.11 2.86 2.22
C PRO A 177 7.79 2.30 1.68
N THR A 178 6.69 3.04 1.87
CA THR A 178 5.39 2.69 1.31
C THR A 178 5.42 2.74 -0.22
N GLY A 179 5.91 3.83 -0.81
CA GLY A 179 6.05 3.96 -2.27
C GLY A 179 7.03 2.93 -2.87
N ILE A 180 8.14 2.62 -2.18
CA ILE A 180 9.03 1.53 -2.57
C ILE A 180 8.25 0.21 -2.65
N LEU A 181 7.40 -0.09 -1.67
CA LEU A 181 6.60 -1.31 -1.66
C LEU A 181 5.54 -1.32 -2.77
N SER A 182 4.63 -0.35 -2.77
CA SER A 182 3.40 -0.40 -3.58
C SER A 182 3.63 -0.05 -5.05
N GLU A 183 4.47 0.94 -5.33
CA GLU A 183 4.65 1.47 -6.69
C GLU A 183 5.75 0.74 -7.45
N ASN A 184 6.71 0.13 -6.73
CA ASN A 184 7.91 -0.43 -7.35
C ASN A 184 8.05 -1.93 -7.08
N LEU A 185 8.14 -2.33 -5.81
CA LEU A 185 8.48 -3.71 -5.45
C LEU A 185 7.34 -4.70 -5.77
N LEU A 186 6.09 -4.39 -5.43
CA LEU A 186 4.97 -5.31 -5.72
C LEU A 186 4.77 -5.50 -7.24
N PRO A 187 4.76 -4.44 -8.08
CA PRO A 187 4.74 -4.60 -9.53
C PRO A 187 5.93 -5.41 -10.06
N TYR A 188 7.13 -5.16 -9.52
CA TYR A 188 8.31 -5.96 -9.83
C TYR A 188 8.08 -7.44 -9.51
N LEU A 189 7.69 -7.80 -8.29
CA LEU A 189 7.46 -9.21 -7.89
C LEU A 189 6.33 -9.91 -8.67
N ARG A 190 5.41 -9.15 -9.26
CA ARG A 190 4.35 -9.70 -10.14
C ARG A 190 4.85 -9.99 -11.54
N THR A 191 5.61 -9.06 -12.10
CA THR A 191 6.05 -9.10 -13.50
C THR A 191 7.36 -9.85 -13.67
N ALA A 192 8.16 -9.89 -12.61
CA ALA A 192 9.45 -10.51 -12.63
C ALA A 192 9.30 -12.00 -12.99
N HIS A 193 10.12 -12.40 -13.96
CA HIS A 193 10.41 -13.79 -14.32
C HIS A 193 9.36 -14.52 -15.17
N GLY A 194 8.23 -13.90 -15.53
CA GLY A 194 7.22 -14.55 -16.37
C GLY A 194 6.73 -15.90 -15.82
N LEU A 195 6.93 -16.13 -14.52
CA LEU A 195 6.57 -17.36 -13.84
C LEU A 195 5.06 -17.39 -13.57
N THR A 196 4.46 -18.56 -13.73
CA THR A 196 3.08 -18.85 -13.33
C THR A 196 3.10 -19.96 -12.28
N PRO A 197 2.86 -19.67 -10.99
CA PRO A 197 2.43 -18.39 -10.41
C PRO A 197 3.55 -17.34 -10.32
N SER A 198 3.16 -16.06 -10.22
CA SER A 198 4.11 -14.95 -10.05
C SER A 198 4.86 -15.09 -8.72
N LEU A 199 6.03 -14.46 -8.61
CA LEU A 199 6.83 -14.52 -7.39
C LEU A 199 6.07 -13.93 -6.19
N ARG A 200 5.31 -12.84 -6.40
CA ARG A 200 4.39 -12.30 -5.39
C ARG A 200 3.39 -13.35 -4.91
N ASP A 201 2.69 -14.00 -5.83
CA ASP A 201 1.62 -14.95 -5.47
C ASP A 201 2.19 -16.17 -4.75
N ARG A 202 3.38 -16.63 -5.15
CA ARG A 202 4.12 -17.69 -4.44
C ARG A 202 4.44 -17.28 -3.01
N ILE A 203 4.98 -16.07 -2.78
CA ILE A 203 5.30 -15.59 -1.43
C ILE A 203 4.03 -15.48 -0.58
N TRP A 204 2.92 -15.03 -1.16
CA TRP A 204 1.64 -14.91 -0.46
C TRP A 204 1.12 -16.28 -0.06
N GLN A 205 1.13 -17.22 -1.00
CA GLN A 205 0.72 -18.59 -0.77
C GLN A 205 1.57 -19.26 0.32
N ASP A 206 2.89 -19.11 0.27
CA ASP A 206 3.80 -19.67 1.28
C ASP A 206 3.56 -19.05 2.67
N MET A 207 3.33 -17.73 2.73
CA MET A 207 3.00 -17.05 3.99
C MET A 207 1.66 -17.52 4.58
N THR A 208 0.62 -17.64 3.75
CA THR A 208 -0.68 -18.17 4.17
C THR A 208 -0.56 -19.63 4.62
N ASN A 209 0.22 -20.46 3.93
CA ASN A 209 0.43 -21.86 4.30
C ASN A 209 1.19 -22.01 5.64
N ILE A 210 2.20 -21.17 5.90
CA ILE A 210 3.05 -21.29 7.09
C ILE A 210 2.39 -20.66 8.32
N THR A 211 1.73 -19.51 8.14
CA THR A 211 1.28 -18.67 9.26
C THR A 211 -0.23 -18.52 9.36
N GLY A 212 -0.98 -18.92 8.32
CA GLY A 212 -2.40 -18.63 8.19
C GLY A 212 -2.71 -17.16 7.92
N CYS A 213 -1.71 -16.30 7.66
CA CYS A 213 -1.94 -14.88 7.52
C CYS A 213 -2.56 -14.51 6.16
N THR A 214 -3.30 -13.42 6.19
CA THR A 214 -3.94 -12.83 5.02
C THR A 214 -2.92 -12.11 4.12
N PRO A 215 -3.25 -11.88 2.84
CA PRO A 215 -2.48 -11.03 1.93
C PRO A 215 -2.11 -9.66 2.51
N LEU A 216 -3.04 -9.04 3.24
CA LEU A 216 -2.87 -7.73 3.85
C LEU A 216 -1.82 -7.78 4.98
N GLU A 217 -1.85 -8.80 5.83
CA GLU A 217 -0.86 -9.00 6.89
C GLU A 217 0.53 -9.27 6.31
N THR A 218 0.62 -10.06 5.24
CA THR A 218 1.86 -10.28 4.49
C THR A 218 2.40 -8.97 3.93
N ARG A 219 1.55 -8.13 3.33
CA ARG A 219 1.92 -6.78 2.84
C ARG A 219 2.44 -5.90 3.97
N ARG A 220 1.80 -5.90 5.14
CA ARG A 220 2.26 -5.15 6.33
C ARG A 220 3.61 -5.66 6.84
N ALA A 221 3.84 -6.97 6.82
CA ALA A 221 5.14 -7.55 7.17
C ALA A 221 6.22 -7.15 6.15
N PHE A 222 5.90 -7.14 4.86
CA PHE A 222 6.78 -6.65 3.79
C PHE A 222 7.21 -5.20 4.02
N LYS A 223 6.24 -4.32 4.32
CA LYS A 223 6.53 -2.92 4.62
C LYS A 223 7.55 -2.79 5.75
N ARG A 224 7.45 -3.59 6.80
CA ARG A 224 8.41 -3.56 7.92
C ARG A 224 9.81 -4.01 7.53
N ILE A 225 9.93 -5.00 6.66
CA ILE A 225 11.22 -5.42 6.11
C ILE A 225 11.83 -4.25 5.33
N ILE A 226 11.06 -3.60 4.46
CA ILE A 226 11.50 -2.44 3.68
C ILE A 226 11.86 -1.27 4.60
N ASP A 227 11.03 -0.93 5.58
CA ASP A 227 11.30 0.11 6.59
C ASP A 227 12.65 -0.13 7.27
N THR A 228 12.95 -1.40 7.59
CA THR A 228 14.20 -1.80 8.23
C THR A 228 15.40 -1.58 7.30
N GLN A 229 15.31 -2.03 6.04
CA GLN A 229 16.39 -1.81 5.05
C GLN A 229 16.57 -0.33 4.73
N TYR A 230 15.47 0.39 4.52
CA TYR A 230 15.43 1.83 4.22
C TYR A 230 16.14 2.65 5.31
N ARG A 231 15.84 2.38 6.58
CA ARG A 231 16.53 3.05 7.71
C ARG A 231 18.02 2.72 7.76
N GLY A 232 18.40 1.51 7.39
CA GLY A 232 19.81 1.11 7.26
C GLY A 232 20.52 1.92 6.18
N PHE A 233 19.93 1.98 4.98
CA PHE A 233 20.50 2.66 3.83
C PHE A 233 20.45 4.19 3.92
N ARG A 234 19.48 4.77 4.64
CA ARG A 234 19.46 6.22 4.93
C ARG A 234 20.72 6.68 5.69
N ARG A 235 21.36 5.80 6.48
CA ARG A 235 22.61 6.11 7.19
C ARG A 235 23.84 5.96 6.32
N LYS A 236 23.85 4.94 5.47
CA LYS A 236 24.93 4.64 4.53
C LYS A 236 24.32 3.96 3.32
N LEU A 237 24.09 4.74 2.26
CA LEU A 237 23.57 4.22 1.01
C LEU A 237 24.72 3.48 0.30
N PRO A 238 24.55 2.21 -0.08
CA PRO A 238 25.55 1.51 -0.89
C PRO A 238 25.70 2.23 -2.22
N SER A 239 26.94 2.30 -2.70
CA SER A 239 27.24 2.84 -4.02
C SER A 239 26.57 1.97 -5.10
N LEU A 240 26.27 2.56 -6.27
CA LEU A 240 25.69 1.80 -7.39
C LEU A 240 26.62 0.66 -7.85
N ASP A 241 27.93 0.81 -7.66
CA ASP A 241 28.94 -0.21 -8.00
C ASP A 241 28.92 -1.42 -7.05
N GLU A 242 28.35 -1.27 -5.84
CA GLU A 242 28.15 -2.37 -4.88
C GLU A 242 26.90 -3.20 -5.18
N LEU A 243 26.04 -2.75 -6.10
CA LEU A 243 24.82 -3.48 -6.45
C LEU A 243 25.10 -4.58 -7.49
N PRO A 244 24.37 -5.71 -7.44
CA PRO A 244 24.50 -6.77 -8.44
C PRO A 244 24.24 -6.23 -9.86
N PRO A 245 25.10 -6.54 -10.86
CA PRO A 245 24.95 -6.03 -12.22
C PRO A 245 23.60 -6.39 -12.86
N SER A 246 23.04 -7.55 -12.49
CA SER A 246 21.72 -8.03 -12.91
C SER A 246 20.60 -7.03 -12.55
N MET A 247 20.72 -6.36 -11.40
CA MET A 247 19.76 -5.36 -10.91
C MET A 247 19.88 -4.01 -11.62
N LEU A 248 21.06 -3.66 -12.17
CA LEU A 248 21.26 -2.39 -12.86
C LEU A 248 20.41 -2.27 -14.13
N SER A 249 19.99 -3.39 -14.73
CA SER A 249 19.05 -3.41 -15.84
C SER A 249 17.69 -2.77 -15.48
N LEU A 250 17.29 -2.84 -14.21
CA LEU A 250 16.04 -2.26 -13.71
C LEU A 250 16.09 -0.73 -13.58
N VAL A 251 17.28 -0.11 -13.64
CA VAL A 251 17.44 1.35 -13.49
C VAL A 251 16.59 2.08 -14.53
N ASN A 252 16.61 1.62 -15.78
CA ASN A 252 15.85 2.26 -16.85
C ASN A 252 14.34 2.10 -16.65
N VAL A 253 13.89 0.92 -16.20
CA VAL A 253 12.48 0.65 -15.89
C VAL A 253 12.00 1.54 -14.74
N LEU A 254 12.80 1.64 -13.67
CA LEU A 254 12.49 2.46 -12.50
C LEU A 254 12.50 3.96 -12.80
N ARG A 255 13.40 4.44 -13.66
CA ARG A 255 13.40 5.85 -14.09
C ARG A 255 12.16 6.19 -14.91
N VAL A 256 11.80 5.34 -15.87
CA VAL A 256 10.65 5.58 -16.74
C VAL A 256 9.34 5.51 -15.94
N ASN A 257 9.18 4.52 -15.07
CA ASN A 257 7.95 4.32 -14.33
C ASN A 257 7.84 5.21 -13.08
N GLY A 258 8.94 5.40 -12.34
CA GLY A 258 8.95 6.14 -11.07
C GLY A 258 8.86 7.66 -11.23
N LEU A 259 9.43 8.24 -12.30
CA LEU A 259 9.34 9.68 -12.55
C LEU A 259 7.97 10.10 -13.09
N ALA A 260 7.28 9.22 -13.82
CA ALA A 260 5.98 9.52 -14.42
C ALA A 260 4.89 9.77 -13.36
N GLN A 261 4.94 9.06 -12.23
CA GLN A 261 3.92 9.19 -11.18
C GLN A 261 4.19 10.36 -10.24
N HIS A 262 5.45 10.62 -9.88
CA HIS A 262 5.77 11.66 -8.90
C HIS A 262 5.59 13.09 -9.40
N LYS A 263 5.48 13.28 -10.72
CA LYS A 263 5.24 14.60 -11.33
C LYS A 263 3.75 14.99 -11.34
N GLN A 264 2.82 14.02 -11.29
CA GLN A 264 1.38 14.33 -11.31
C GLN A 264 0.86 14.98 -10.02
N ASP A 265 1.50 14.73 -8.88
CA ASP A 265 1.07 15.29 -7.60
C ASP A 265 1.62 16.72 -7.32
N GLY A 266 2.56 17.22 -8.14
CA GLY A 266 3.26 18.48 -7.90
C GLY A 266 2.71 19.71 -8.65
N ASP A 267 1.97 19.51 -9.74
CA ASP A 267 1.48 20.59 -10.62
C ASP A 267 -0.01 20.92 -10.37
N ALA A 268 -0.48 20.79 -9.12
CA ALA A 268 -1.69 21.48 -8.71
C ALA A 268 -1.34 22.96 -8.53
N GLU A 269 -1.42 23.73 -9.63
CA GLU A 269 -1.25 25.18 -9.56
C GLU A 269 -2.18 25.76 -8.47
N PRO A 270 -1.69 26.65 -7.61
CA PRO A 270 -2.52 27.32 -6.64
C PRO A 270 -3.61 28.08 -7.41
N ILE A 271 -4.86 27.67 -7.21
CA ILE A 271 -6.02 28.42 -7.68
C ILE A 271 -6.04 29.71 -6.84
N ASP A 272 -5.45 30.76 -7.39
CA ASP A 272 -5.57 32.12 -6.83
C ASP A 272 -7.06 32.43 -6.67
N SER A 273 -7.46 32.61 -5.41
CA SER A 273 -8.81 33.01 -5.00
C SER A 273 -8.79 34.42 -4.45
#